data_AF-A0A928AGP2-F1
#
_entry.id   AF-A0A928AGP2-F1
#
_cell.length_a   1.000
_cell.length_b   1.000
_cell.length_c   1.000
_cell.angle_alpha   90.00
_cell.angle_beta   90.00
_cell.angle_gamma   90.00
#
_symmetry.space_group_name_H-M   'P 1'
#
loop_
_entity.id
_entity.type
_entity.pdbx_description
1 polymer ?
#
loop_
_entity_poly.entity_id
_entity_poly.type
_entity_poly.pdbx_seq_one_letter_code
_entity_poly.pdbx_strand_id
1 'polypeptide(L)'
;MNTMKKLIYFAAAAFLLAGCNDNNDTAGNDYGRLTISCGTDLTIGSRALTVPSGADFSLTLLGNDYTNSWTTVADFNNENPLLKEGKYTVSIAHGDPEAEGIDLAYYATTQEITVIPRRTTPITLTAKIANSQTRVIATERFLTYFHDASFTVTTGSGNTFEYKPTTAETGDPVFVKAETTLTVTGTARHPSQTGVDEGPKITFTPQTLDATQPRTCHTFRFDATDAGSATLTILFDDKPVETISWTFELNNDAIK
;
A
#
# COMPACT_ATOMS: atom_id res chain seq x y z
N MET A 1 44.59 -65.23 -53.55
CA MET A 1 43.45 -66.10 -53.91
C MET A 1 42.19 -65.27 -53.76
N ASN A 2 41.61 -64.86 -54.91
CA ASN A 2 40.18 -64.62 -55.20
C ASN A 2 39.35 -63.72 -54.23
N THR A 3 38.65 -62.65 -54.63
CA THR A 3 38.06 -62.30 -55.94
C THR A 3 37.72 -60.79 -55.97
N MET A 4 37.80 -60.19 -57.15
CA MET A 4 37.45 -58.80 -57.46
C MET A 4 35.93 -58.49 -57.47
N LYS A 5 35.68 -57.16 -57.53
CA LYS A 5 34.54 -56.40 -58.13
C LYS A 5 33.38 -56.04 -57.19
N LYS A 6 33.20 -54.74 -56.96
CA LYS A 6 32.43 -53.84 -57.86
C LYS A 6 32.68 -52.36 -57.54
N LEU A 7 32.76 -51.59 -58.62
CA LEU A 7 32.94 -50.15 -58.70
C LEU A 7 31.55 -49.48 -58.62
N ILE A 8 31.34 -48.51 -57.73
CA ILE A 8 30.23 -47.55 -57.82
C ILE A 8 30.75 -46.17 -57.39
N TYR A 9 30.79 -45.23 -58.33
CA TYR A 9 30.97 -43.79 -58.11
C TYR A 9 29.64 -43.20 -57.63
N PHE A 10 29.68 -42.39 -56.57
CA PHE A 10 28.61 -41.43 -56.24
C PHE A 10 29.22 -40.09 -55.85
N ALA A 11 28.87 -39.06 -56.61
CA ALA A 11 29.11 -37.65 -56.31
C ALA A 11 27.94 -37.11 -55.47
N ALA A 12 28.22 -36.30 -54.44
CA ALA A 12 27.32 -35.29 -53.85
C ALA A 12 28.09 -34.58 -52.71
N ALA A 13 28.48 -33.32 -52.90
CA ALA A 13 27.70 -32.12 -52.52
C ALA A 13 27.92 -31.75 -51.05
N ALA A 14 28.76 -30.73 -50.85
CA ALA A 14 28.97 -30.08 -49.56
C ALA A 14 27.68 -29.35 -49.16
N PHE A 15 27.05 -29.79 -48.06
CA PHE A 15 25.99 -29.04 -47.41
C PHE A 15 26.62 -27.86 -46.66
N LEU A 16 26.45 -26.66 -47.23
CA LEU A 16 26.50 -25.43 -46.44
C LEU A 16 25.28 -25.45 -45.52
N LEU A 17 25.52 -25.59 -44.21
CA LEU A 17 24.51 -25.29 -43.20
C LEU A 17 24.24 -23.78 -43.24
N ALA A 18 23.25 -23.39 -44.03
CA ALA A 18 22.56 -22.13 -43.83
C ALA A 18 21.75 -22.26 -42.53
N GLY A 19 22.30 -21.79 -41.43
CA GLY A 19 21.53 -21.54 -40.22
C GLY A 19 20.61 -20.35 -40.49
N CYS A 20 19.37 -20.62 -40.91
CA CYS A 20 18.29 -19.65 -40.82
C CYS A 20 18.03 -19.39 -39.33
N ASN A 21 18.48 -18.25 -38.84
CA ASN A 21 17.86 -17.65 -37.67
C ASN A 21 16.95 -16.55 -38.21
N ASP A 22 15.66 -16.88 -38.37
CA ASP A 22 14.60 -15.95 -38.76
C ASP A 22 14.36 -14.94 -37.62
N ASN A 23 15.29 -14.00 -37.43
CA ASN A 23 15.00 -12.76 -36.72
C ASN A 23 14.42 -11.76 -37.73
N ASN A 24 13.23 -12.06 -38.25
CA ASN A 24 12.50 -11.09 -39.05
C ASN A 24 11.59 -10.26 -38.13
N ASP A 25 12.22 -9.48 -37.26
CA ASP A 25 11.56 -8.37 -36.57
C ASP A 25 11.69 -7.15 -37.50
N THR A 26 10.88 -7.13 -38.57
CA THR A 26 10.66 -5.89 -39.34
C THR A 26 9.85 -4.94 -38.48
N ALA A 27 10.50 -4.38 -37.46
CA ALA A 27 9.98 -3.22 -36.76
C ALA A 27 9.77 -2.13 -37.83
N GLY A 28 8.52 -1.70 -38.01
CA GLY A 28 8.24 -0.49 -38.79
C GLY A 28 9.11 0.65 -38.28
N ASN A 29 9.43 1.61 -39.15
CA ASN A 29 10.22 2.78 -38.78
C ASN A 29 9.60 3.60 -37.62
N ASP A 30 8.37 3.29 -37.25
CA ASP A 30 7.51 3.89 -36.24
C ASP A 30 7.36 3.05 -34.95
N TYR A 31 8.24 2.09 -34.65
CA TYR A 31 8.15 1.28 -33.42
C TYR A 31 9.38 1.42 -32.51
N GLY A 32 9.18 1.38 -31.20
CA GLY A 32 10.21 1.40 -30.15
C GLY A 32 9.95 0.39 -29.04
N ARG A 33 10.80 0.38 -28.03
CA ARG A 33 10.73 -0.52 -26.86
C ARG A 33 10.89 0.29 -25.57
N LEU A 34 10.44 -0.26 -24.45
CA LEU A 34 10.66 0.31 -23.12
C LEU A 34 11.38 -0.71 -22.24
N THR A 35 12.16 -0.20 -21.28
CA THR A 35 12.65 -1.00 -20.15
C THR A 35 12.29 -0.28 -18.88
N ILE A 36 11.63 -0.98 -17.96
CA ILE A 36 10.96 -0.36 -16.82
C ILE A 36 11.59 -0.85 -15.54
N SER A 37 11.98 0.09 -14.69
CA SER A 37 12.44 -0.18 -13.32
C SER A 37 11.53 0.55 -12.35
N CYS A 38 11.23 -0.08 -11.22
CA CYS A 38 10.42 0.51 -10.17
C CYS A 38 11.21 0.55 -8.86
N GLY A 39 11.29 1.73 -8.26
CA GLY A 39 11.66 1.90 -6.86
C GLY A 39 10.40 2.15 -6.01
N THR A 40 10.55 2.02 -4.71
CA THR A 40 9.48 2.27 -3.74
C THR A 40 9.84 3.43 -2.83
N ASP A 41 8.87 4.29 -2.60
CA ASP A 41 8.96 5.39 -1.65
C ASP A 41 8.04 5.09 -0.46
N LEU A 42 8.66 5.00 0.72
CA LEU A 42 8.05 4.53 1.96
C LEU A 42 7.55 5.67 2.85
N THR A 43 7.47 6.91 2.36
CA THR A 43 7.16 8.08 3.19
C THR A 43 5.68 8.13 3.60
N ILE A 44 5.21 7.15 4.38
CA ILE A 44 4.00 7.22 5.20
C ILE A 44 4.21 6.33 6.43
N GLY A 45 4.21 6.93 7.61
CA GLY A 45 4.26 6.19 8.88
C GLY A 45 5.68 5.82 9.34
N SER A 46 5.79 5.56 10.64
CA SER A 46 7.04 5.35 11.37
C SER A 46 7.46 3.87 11.52
N ARG A 47 6.67 2.92 11.00
CA ARG A 47 6.95 1.48 11.07
C ARG A 47 7.66 0.99 9.80
N ALA A 48 8.67 0.15 9.97
CA ALA A 48 9.32 -0.53 8.86
C ALA A 48 8.35 -1.50 8.19
N LEU A 49 7.97 -1.23 6.94
CA LEU A 49 7.16 -2.10 6.12
C LEU A 49 8.05 -3.07 5.34
N THR A 50 7.58 -4.29 5.11
CA THR A 50 8.20 -5.17 4.11
C THR A 50 7.96 -4.57 2.74
N VAL A 51 9.04 -4.14 2.12
CA VAL A 51 8.99 -3.44 0.83
C VAL A 51 8.96 -4.47 -0.29
N PRO A 52 7.95 -4.47 -1.16
CA PRO A 52 7.94 -5.35 -2.33
C PRO A 52 9.09 -4.98 -3.28
N SER A 53 9.65 -5.99 -3.95
CA SER A 53 10.63 -5.75 -5.01
C SER A 53 9.94 -5.05 -6.17
N GLY A 54 10.56 -4.01 -6.73
CA GLY A 54 10.01 -3.28 -7.87
C GLY A 54 9.75 -4.14 -9.11
N ALA A 55 10.43 -5.28 -9.22
CA ALA A 55 10.22 -6.25 -10.29
C ALA A 55 8.88 -6.99 -10.17
N ASP A 56 8.32 -7.11 -8.97
CA ASP A 56 7.12 -7.91 -8.65
C ASP A 56 5.82 -7.12 -8.79
N PHE A 57 5.90 -5.80 -9.07
CA PHE A 57 4.72 -4.97 -9.24
C PHE A 57 3.99 -5.32 -10.53
N SER A 58 2.66 -5.26 -10.52
CA SER A 58 1.88 -5.34 -11.76
C SER A 58 2.10 -4.11 -12.62
N LEU A 59 1.93 -4.27 -13.94
CA LEU A 59 2.14 -3.20 -14.90
C LEU A 59 1.02 -3.16 -15.93
N THR A 60 0.51 -1.96 -16.20
CA THR A 60 -0.45 -1.70 -17.28
C THR A 60 0.09 -0.58 -18.17
N LEU A 61 0.06 -0.79 -19.49
CA LEU A 61 0.32 0.23 -20.49
C LEU A 61 -0.96 0.59 -21.21
N LEU A 62 -1.24 1.89 -21.27
CA LEU A 62 -2.35 2.46 -22.02
C LEU A 62 -1.80 3.45 -23.06
N GLY A 63 -1.97 3.14 -24.34
CA GLY A 63 -1.75 4.04 -25.47
C GLY A 63 -3.08 4.41 -26.16
N ASN A 64 -3.01 5.03 -27.35
CA ASN A 64 -4.21 5.51 -28.06
C ASN A 64 -5.21 4.38 -28.39
N ASP A 65 -4.72 3.28 -28.97
CA ASP A 65 -5.50 2.09 -29.33
C ASP A 65 -4.82 0.81 -28.80
N TYR A 66 -4.13 0.95 -27.68
CA TYR A 66 -3.33 -0.11 -27.07
C TYR A 66 -3.61 -0.16 -25.58
N THR A 67 -4.05 -1.31 -25.08
CA THR A 67 -4.12 -1.58 -23.65
C THR A 67 -3.57 -2.97 -23.43
N ASN A 68 -2.55 -3.09 -22.58
CA ASN A 68 -2.04 -4.39 -22.17
C ASN A 68 -1.58 -4.35 -20.71
N SER A 69 -1.61 -5.51 -20.06
CA SER A 69 -1.23 -5.67 -18.67
C SER A 69 -0.35 -6.89 -18.48
N TRP A 70 0.58 -6.78 -17.55
CA TRP A 70 1.50 -7.83 -17.15
C TRP A 70 1.35 -8.08 -15.66
N THR A 71 1.49 -9.34 -15.26
CA THR A 71 1.45 -9.73 -13.85
C THR A 71 2.57 -9.06 -13.07
N THR A 72 3.77 -8.96 -13.67
CA THR A 72 4.92 -8.30 -13.06
C THR A 72 5.68 -7.40 -14.03
N VAL A 73 6.42 -6.41 -13.50
CA VAL A 73 7.39 -5.60 -14.27
C VAL A 73 8.48 -6.49 -14.86
N ALA A 74 8.87 -7.58 -14.18
CA ALA A 74 9.80 -8.56 -14.72
C ALA A 74 9.27 -9.24 -15.99
N ASP A 75 8.00 -9.63 -16.01
CA ASP A 75 7.37 -10.24 -17.19
C ASP A 75 7.37 -9.26 -18.37
N PHE A 76 7.02 -8.00 -18.13
CA PHE A 76 7.08 -6.95 -19.15
C PHE A 76 8.49 -6.81 -19.75
N ASN A 77 9.52 -6.72 -18.90
CA ASN A 77 10.90 -6.56 -19.33
C ASN A 77 11.46 -7.80 -20.06
N ASN A 78 11.02 -9.00 -19.65
CA ASN A 78 11.41 -10.27 -20.27
C ASN A 78 10.74 -10.47 -21.63
N GLU A 79 9.44 -10.16 -21.73
CA GLU A 79 8.71 -10.19 -23.00
C GLU A 79 9.28 -9.15 -23.97
N ASN A 80 9.67 -7.99 -23.45
CA ASN A 80 10.21 -6.87 -24.22
C ASN A 80 9.32 -6.60 -25.44
N PRO A 81 8.11 -6.04 -25.26
CA PRO A 81 7.19 -5.85 -26.37
C PRO A 81 7.65 -4.72 -27.30
N LEU A 82 7.39 -4.88 -28.60
CA LEU A 82 7.57 -3.83 -29.59
C LEU A 82 6.31 -2.93 -29.61
N LEU A 83 6.47 -1.65 -29.30
CA LEU A 83 5.39 -0.69 -29.13
C LEU A 83 5.43 0.34 -30.26
N LYS A 84 4.26 0.74 -30.78
CA LYS A 84 4.19 1.82 -31.77
C LYS A 84 4.67 3.13 -31.13
N GLU A 85 5.28 4.02 -31.91
CA GLU A 85 5.65 5.33 -31.44
C GLU A 85 4.43 6.12 -30.98
N GLY A 86 4.61 6.92 -29.94
CA GLY A 86 3.52 7.72 -29.39
C GLY A 86 3.53 7.77 -27.88
N LYS A 87 2.49 8.39 -27.33
CA LYS A 87 2.31 8.56 -25.90
C LYS A 87 1.67 7.34 -25.28
N TYR A 88 2.19 6.93 -24.13
CA TYR A 88 1.64 5.87 -23.31
C TYR A 88 1.58 6.33 -21.85
N THR A 89 0.56 5.89 -21.15
CA THR A 89 0.47 5.96 -19.70
C THR A 89 0.92 4.62 -19.13
N VAL A 90 1.98 4.65 -18.33
CA VAL A 90 2.47 3.50 -17.57
C VAL A 90 1.89 3.57 -16.17
N SER A 91 1.16 2.53 -15.76
CA SER A 91 0.69 2.37 -14.39
C SER A 91 1.34 1.14 -13.78
N ILE A 92 1.89 1.31 -12.58
CA ILE A 92 2.50 0.23 -11.80
C ILE A 92 1.84 0.19 -10.43
N ALA A 93 1.51 -1.02 -9.97
CA ALA A 93 0.86 -1.21 -8.67
C ALA A 93 1.29 -2.49 -7.95
N HIS A 94 1.19 -2.49 -6.63
CA HIS A 94 1.39 -3.68 -5.79
C HIS A 94 0.46 -3.63 -4.57
N GLY A 95 -0.20 -4.75 -4.28
CA GLY A 95 -1.29 -4.83 -3.31
C GLY A 95 -2.66 -4.57 -3.95
N ASP A 96 -3.68 -4.46 -3.10
CA ASP A 96 -5.07 -4.23 -3.51
C ASP A 96 -5.57 -2.90 -2.93
N PRO A 97 -6.03 -1.94 -3.75
CA PRO A 97 -6.56 -0.67 -3.27
C PRO A 97 -7.80 -0.84 -2.38
N GLU A 98 -8.52 -1.96 -2.51
CA GLU A 98 -9.75 -2.24 -1.77
C GLU A 98 -9.51 -3.04 -0.47
N ALA A 99 -8.29 -3.56 -0.28
CA ALA A 99 -7.97 -4.34 0.91
C ALA A 99 -7.65 -3.42 2.10
N GLU A 100 -8.19 -3.77 3.27
CA GLU A 100 -7.98 -3.03 4.52
C GLU A 100 -7.49 -3.99 5.61
N GLY A 101 -6.45 -3.60 6.35
CA GLY A 101 -5.83 -4.47 7.35
C GLY A 101 -4.37 -4.14 7.67
N ILE A 102 -3.81 -4.95 8.57
CA ILE A 102 -2.39 -4.88 8.93
C ILE A 102 -1.55 -5.37 7.75
N ASP A 103 -0.46 -4.68 7.45
CA ASP A 103 0.49 -5.00 6.38
C ASP A 103 -0.13 -5.05 4.96
N LEU A 104 -1.31 -4.42 4.76
CA LEU A 104 -1.99 -4.30 3.46
C LEU A 104 -1.75 -2.93 2.79
N ALA A 105 -0.49 -2.49 2.78
CA ALA A 105 -0.11 -1.28 2.06
C ALA A 105 -0.34 -1.47 0.55
N TYR A 106 -1.05 -0.51 -0.07
CA TYR A 106 -1.24 -0.46 -1.52
C TYR A 106 -0.29 0.56 -2.12
N TYR A 107 0.58 0.12 -3.02
CA TYR A 107 1.55 0.98 -3.70
C TYR A 107 1.10 1.21 -5.14
N ALA A 108 1.16 2.46 -5.60
CA ALA A 108 0.83 2.79 -6.97
C ALA A 108 1.61 3.99 -7.50
N THR A 109 1.86 4.00 -8.81
CA THR A 109 2.35 5.16 -9.54
C THR A 109 1.90 5.10 -11.00
N THR A 110 1.71 6.28 -11.58
CA THR A 110 1.32 6.44 -12.97
C THR A 110 2.15 7.55 -13.60
N GLN A 111 2.68 7.32 -14.79
CA GLN A 111 3.45 8.31 -15.54
C GLN A 111 3.15 8.23 -17.04
N GLU A 112 2.99 9.39 -17.68
CA GLU A 112 2.95 9.50 -19.14
C GLU A 112 4.39 9.48 -19.69
N ILE A 113 4.62 8.64 -20.70
CA ILE A 113 5.89 8.50 -21.41
C ILE A 113 5.65 8.58 -22.90
N THR A 114 6.72 8.76 -23.68
CA THR A 114 6.67 8.69 -25.14
C THR A 114 7.59 7.58 -25.63
N VAL A 115 7.04 6.61 -26.35
CA VAL A 115 7.82 5.60 -27.07
C VAL A 115 8.44 6.26 -28.29
N ILE A 116 9.76 6.15 -28.40
CA ILE A 116 10.54 6.75 -29.49
C ILE A 116 10.89 5.63 -30.49
N PRO A 117 10.67 5.84 -31.80
CA PRO A 117 10.96 4.83 -32.80
C PRO A 117 12.43 4.44 -32.81
N ARG A 118 12.69 3.15 -33.05
CA ARG A 118 14.02 2.54 -33.17
C ARG A 118 14.91 2.74 -31.94
N ARG A 119 14.30 2.93 -30.77
CA ARG A 119 15.00 3.07 -29.48
C ARG A 119 14.37 2.17 -28.43
N THR A 120 15.20 1.78 -27.47
CA THR A 120 14.74 1.25 -26.19
C THR A 120 14.88 2.37 -25.17
N THR A 121 13.76 2.84 -24.63
CA THR A 121 13.75 3.93 -23.65
C THR A 121 13.71 3.34 -22.23
N PRO A 122 14.77 3.51 -21.43
CA PRO A 122 14.72 3.13 -20.02
C PRO A 122 13.89 4.15 -19.24
N ILE A 123 13.02 3.67 -18.35
CA ILE A 123 12.25 4.50 -17.42
C ILE A 123 12.39 3.96 -15.99
N THR A 124 12.43 4.89 -15.04
CA THR A 124 12.43 4.58 -13.62
C THR A 124 11.23 5.25 -12.97
N LEU A 125 10.36 4.43 -12.41
CA LEU A 125 9.17 4.87 -11.68
C LEU A 125 9.39 4.72 -10.19
N THR A 126 8.71 5.57 -9.41
CA THR A 126 8.70 5.48 -7.95
C THR A 126 7.26 5.23 -7.50
N ALA A 127 6.98 4.02 -7.02
CA ALA A 127 5.70 3.67 -6.43
C ALA A 127 5.63 4.22 -5.01
N LYS A 128 4.55 4.93 -4.70
CA LYS A 128 4.24 5.43 -3.36
C LYS A 128 3.07 4.64 -2.80
N ILE A 129 3.03 4.49 -1.49
CA ILE A 129 1.79 4.06 -0.83
C ILE A 129 0.67 5.03 -1.24
N ALA A 130 -0.48 4.50 -1.62
CA ALA A 130 -1.62 5.25 -2.16
C ALA A 130 -2.84 5.20 -1.24
N ASN A 131 -2.96 4.16 -0.41
CA ASN A 131 -4.00 4.06 0.62
C ASN A 131 -3.59 4.83 1.90
N SER A 132 -4.44 4.81 2.92
CA SER A 132 -4.29 5.61 4.14
C SER A 132 -3.89 4.72 5.31
N GLN A 133 -3.13 5.25 6.27
CA GLN A 133 -2.91 4.59 7.56
C GLN A 133 -3.86 5.12 8.61
N THR A 134 -4.31 4.25 9.50
CA THR A 134 -5.06 4.59 10.71
C THR A 134 -4.40 3.98 11.93
N ARG A 135 -4.30 4.75 13.01
CA ARG A 135 -3.87 4.25 14.31
C ARG A 135 -4.63 4.94 15.45
N VAL A 136 -4.70 4.24 16.57
CA VAL A 136 -5.27 4.75 17.82
C VAL A 136 -4.19 4.72 18.90
N ILE A 137 -3.93 5.87 19.51
CA ILE A 137 -2.94 6.01 20.58
C ILE A 137 -3.55 6.72 21.78
N ALA A 138 -2.92 6.58 22.93
CA ALA A 138 -3.29 7.32 24.14
C ALA A 138 -2.06 7.95 24.78
N THR A 139 -2.25 9.07 25.48
CA THR A 139 -1.19 9.67 26.29
C THR A 139 -0.94 8.85 27.56
N GLU A 140 0.24 9.02 28.18
CA GLU A 140 0.52 8.44 29.50
C GLU A 140 -0.53 8.87 30.53
N ARG A 141 -1.00 10.12 30.46
CA ARG A 141 -2.02 10.65 31.36
C ARG A 141 -3.34 9.91 31.21
N PHE A 142 -3.76 9.69 29.97
CA PHE A 142 -4.97 8.92 29.69
C PHE A 142 -4.87 7.49 30.25
N LEU A 143 -3.75 6.80 30.00
CA LEU A 143 -3.55 5.42 30.48
C LEU A 143 -3.32 5.31 32.00
N THR A 144 -2.90 6.40 32.65
CA THR A 144 -2.81 6.46 34.11
C THR A 144 -4.18 6.63 34.74
N TYR A 145 -5.04 7.45 34.12
CA TYR A 145 -6.36 7.78 34.66
C TYR A 145 -7.43 6.76 34.28
N PHE A 146 -7.39 6.22 33.06
CA PHE A 146 -8.32 5.22 32.57
C PHE A 146 -7.62 3.87 32.38
N HIS A 147 -8.31 2.79 32.72
CA HIS A 147 -7.87 1.43 32.44
C HIS A 147 -8.89 0.70 31.56
N ASP A 148 -8.53 -0.49 31.07
CA ASP A 148 -9.35 -1.31 30.17
C ASP A 148 -9.90 -0.55 28.96
N ALA A 149 -9.13 0.40 28.44
CA ALA A 149 -9.48 1.14 27.25
C ALA A 149 -9.47 0.23 26.03
N SER A 150 -10.56 0.26 25.27
CA SER A 150 -10.71 -0.44 24.01
C SER A 150 -11.44 0.45 23.01
N PHE A 151 -10.87 0.57 21.82
CA PHE A 151 -11.40 1.36 20.73
C PHE A 151 -11.63 0.51 19.50
N THR A 152 -12.64 0.85 18.72
CA THR A 152 -12.93 0.23 17.44
C THR A 152 -13.02 1.33 16.39
N VAL A 153 -12.25 1.18 15.31
CA VAL A 153 -12.41 1.99 14.10
C VAL A 153 -13.19 1.18 13.07
N THR A 154 -14.29 1.74 12.59
CA THR A 154 -15.11 1.19 11.51
C THR A 154 -14.88 2.00 10.24
N THR A 155 -14.61 1.34 9.11
CA THR A 155 -14.41 2.00 7.81
C THR A 155 -15.74 2.15 7.05
N GLY A 156 -15.75 2.99 6.01
CA GLY A 156 -16.90 3.12 5.12
C GLY A 156 -17.30 1.83 4.40
N SER A 157 -16.39 0.84 4.32
CA SER A 157 -16.69 -0.50 3.79
C SER A 157 -17.30 -1.45 4.85
N GLY A 158 -17.43 -1.00 6.10
CA GLY A 158 -17.97 -1.78 7.21
C GLY A 158 -16.95 -2.68 7.92
N ASN A 159 -15.66 -2.61 7.56
CA ASN A 159 -14.61 -3.34 8.26
C ASN A 159 -14.36 -2.71 9.63
N THR A 160 -14.07 -3.53 10.63
CA THR A 160 -13.82 -3.06 12.01
C THR A 160 -12.46 -3.51 12.50
N PHE A 161 -11.73 -2.57 13.10
CA PHE A 161 -10.40 -2.80 13.65
C PHE A 161 -10.39 -2.40 15.13
N GLU A 162 -10.03 -3.36 15.99
CA GLU A 162 -9.93 -3.13 17.43
C GLU A 162 -8.53 -2.67 17.84
N TYR A 163 -8.47 -1.70 18.74
CA TYR A 163 -7.25 -1.12 19.26
C TYR A 163 -7.28 -1.12 20.78
N LYS A 164 -6.21 -1.66 21.37
CA LYS A 164 -5.82 -1.36 22.75
C LYS A 164 -4.81 -0.23 22.69
N PRO A 165 -5.17 0.99 23.10
CA PRO A 165 -4.32 2.15 22.91
C PRO A 165 -3.05 2.01 23.75
N THR A 166 -1.92 2.44 23.18
CA THR A 166 -0.64 2.55 23.89
C THR A 166 -0.06 3.94 23.69
N THR A 167 1.01 4.26 24.41
CA THR A 167 1.78 5.50 24.21
C THR A 167 2.74 5.41 23.04
N ALA A 168 2.92 4.22 22.45
CA ALA A 168 3.82 4.04 21.33
C ALA A 168 3.32 4.83 20.13
N GLU A 169 4.11 5.81 19.69
CA GLU A 169 3.83 6.58 18.47
C GLU A 169 3.76 5.66 17.23
N THR A 170 4.33 4.46 17.32
CA THR A 170 4.30 3.44 16.26
C THR A 170 3.16 2.44 16.39
N GLY A 171 2.12 2.70 17.23
CA GLY A 171 1.01 1.77 17.44
C GLY A 171 0.52 1.15 16.14
N ASP A 172 0.20 -0.15 16.16
CA ASP A 172 0.05 -0.99 14.95
C ASP A 172 -0.88 -0.35 13.91
N PRO A 173 -0.35 0.28 12.85
CA PRO A 173 -1.17 1.00 11.92
C PRO A 173 -1.90 0.00 11.03
N VAL A 174 -3.18 0.26 10.83
CA VAL A 174 -4.00 -0.47 9.85
C VAL A 174 -4.07 0.36 8.58
N PHE A 175 -3.84 -0.29 7.44
CA PHE A 175 -4.10 0.31 6.14
C PHE A 175 -5.59 0.24 5.84
N VAL A 176 -6.16 1.37 5.44
CA VAL A 176 -7.56 1.50 5.04
C VAL A 176 -7.60 2.16 3.67
N LYS A 177 -8.73 2.02 2.96
CA LYS A 177 -8.89 2.66 1.64
C LYS A 177 -8.64 4.17 1.74
N ALA A 178 -8.16 4.77 0.67
CA ALA A 178 -8.22 6.22 0.54
C ALA A 178 -9.68 6.65 0.35
N GLU A 179 -10.00 7.91 0.69
CA GLU A 179 -11.33 8.49 0.50
C GLU A 179 -12.48 7.72 1.19
N THR A 180 -12.17 6.97 2.25
CA THR A 180 -13.15 6.22 3.06
C THR A 180 -13.49 6.96 4.35
N THR A 181 -14.71 6.78 4.87
CA THR A 181 -15.07 7.28 6.21
C THR A 181 -14.39 6.43 7.28
N LEU A 182 -14.07 7.04 8.43
CA LEU A 182 -13.66 6.32 9.63
C LEU A 182 -14.52 6.74 10.81
N THR A 183 -15.16 5.79 11.46
CA THR A 183 -15.89 6.03 12.72
C THR A 183 -15.14 5.36 13.86
N VAL A 184 -14.64 6.16 14.80
CA VAL A 184 -14.05 5.66 16.05
C VAL A 184 -15.11 5.60 17.14
N THR A 185 -15.17 4.46 17.80
CA THR A 185 -15.96 4.22 19.01
C THR A 185 -15.06 3.62 20.07
N GLY A 186 -15.47 3.66 21.33
CA GLY A 186 -14.72 2.97 22.35
C GLY A 186 -15.26 3.16 23.75
N THR A 187 -14.60 2.46 24.67
CA THR A 187 -14.94 2.46 26.08
C THR A 187 -13.68 2.41 26.91
N ALA A 188 -13.74 2.93 28.13
CA ALA A 188 -12.69 2.79 29.13
C ALA A 188 -13.31 2.70 30.52
N ARG A 189 -12.51 2.49 31.57
CA ARG A 189 -12.97 2.45 32.96
C ARG A 189 -12.20 3.45 33.81
N HIS A 190 -12.93 4.16 34.68
CA HIS A 190 -12.31 4.92 35.76
C HIS A 190 -11.68 3.97 36.77
N PRO A 191 -10.68 4.40 37.56
CA PRO A 191 -10.13 3.59 38.62
C PRO A 191 -11.22 3.21 39.63
N SER A 192 -11.07 2.05 40.26
CA SER A 192 -11.93 1.68 41.38
C SER A 192 -11.82 2.71 42.50
N GLN A 193 -12.97 3.14 43.02
CA GLN A 193 -13.00 4.04 44.18
C GLN A 193 -12.82 3.27 45.49
N THR A 194 -13.24 2.00 45.51
CA THR A 194 -13.20 1.13 46.69
C THR A 194 -11.95 0.26 46.72
N GLY A 195 -11.25 0.13 45.60
CA GLY A 195 -10.13 -0.80 45.41
C GLY A 195 -10.58 -2.27 45.28
N VAL A 196 -11.89 -2.53 45.22
CA VAL A 196 -12.48 -3.88 45.21
C VAL A 196 -13.30 -4.16 43.94
N ASP A 197 -13.83 -3.12 43.30
CA ASP A 197 -14.56 -3.22 42.02
C ASP A 197 -13.67 -2.85 40.81
N GLU A 198 -14.19 -3.01 39.58
CA GLU A 198 -13.48 -2.63 38.34
C GLU A 198 -13.61 -1.13 38.02
N GLY A 199 -14.29 -0.34 38.85
CA GLY A 199 -14.66 1.04 38.53
C GLY A 199 -15.71 1.17 37.41
N PRO A 200 -16.36 2.35 37.28
CA PRO A 200 -17.42 2.57 36.31
C PRO A 200 -16.88 2.60 34.88
N LYS A 201 -17.60 1.93 33.97
CA LYS A 201 -17.34 1.94 32.54
C LYS A 201 -17.89 3.22 31.91
N ILE A 202 -17.05 3.90 31.12
CA ILE A 202 -17.43 5.03 30.28
C ILE A 202 -17.47 4.60 28.82
N THR A 203 -18.36 5.24 28.06
CA THR A 203 -18.50 5.06 26.62
C THR A 203 -18.28 6.41 25.95
N PHE A 204 -17.36 6.47 25.00
CA PHE A 204 -17.11 7.67 24.22
C PHE A 204 -18.16 7.78 23.11
N THR A 205 -18.68 8.99 22.90
CA THR A 205 -19.59 9.25 21.77
C THR A 205 -18.87 8.96 20.45
N PRO A 206 -19.46 8.20 19.52
CA PRO A 206 -18.85 7.93 18.22
C PRO A 206 -18.38 9.22 17.53
N GLN A 207 -17.16 9.21 16.98
CA GLN A 207 -16.61 10.31 16.21
C GLN A 207 -16.31 9.84 14.80
N THR A 208 -16.66 10.64 13.81
CA THR A 208 -16.53 10.28 12.40
C THR A 208 -15.59 11.26 11.70
N LEU A 209 -14.58 10.71 11.04
CA LEU A 209 -13.85 11.40 9.98
C LEU A 209 -14.57 11.10 8.66
N ASP A 210 -14.99 12.17 7.97
CA ASP A 210 -15.79 12.06 6.73
C ASP A 210 -15.03 11.36 5.59
N ALA A 211 -13.73 11.59 5.46
CA ALA A 211 -12.92 10.94 4.45
C ALA A 211 -11.44 10.92 4.85
N THR A 212 -10.80 9.76 4.69
CA THR A 212 -9.33 9.69 4.73
C THR A 212 -8.72 10.33 3.49
N GLN A 213 -7.57 10.97 3.64
CA GLN A 213 -6.80 11.46 2.51
C GLN A 213 -5.83 10.40 1.99
N PRO A 214 -5.66 10.25 0.66
CA PRO A 214 -4.64 9.39 0.11
C PRO A 214 -3.27 9.76 0.67
N ARG A 215 -2.48 8.74 0.97
CA ARG A 215 -1.09 8.88 1.39
C ARG A 215 -0.85 9.56 2.75
N THR A 216 -1.79 9.50 3.68
CA THR A 216 -1.61 10.11 5.01
C THR A 216 -1.81 9.11 6.16
N CYS A 217 -1.30 9.47 7.33
CA CYS A 217 -1.55 8.75 8.58
C CYS A 217 -2.57 9.52 9.44
N HIS A 218 -3.70 8.88 9.73
CA HIS A 218 -4.76 9.39 10.58
C HIS A 218 -4.60 8.81 11.98
N THR A 219 -4.37 9.67 12.96
CA THR A 219 -4.15 9.27 14.35
C THR A 219 -5.31 9.76 15.21
N PHE A 220 -6.01 8.83 15.85
CA PHE A 220 -6.96 9.13 16.91
C PHE A 220 -6.22 9.08 18.25
N ARG A 221 -5.86 10.24 18.79
CA ARG A 221 -5.12 10.36 20.06
C ARG A 221 -6.06 10.70 21.20
N PHE A 222 -6.13 9.82 22.18
CA PHE A 222 -6.88 10.05 23.41
C PHE A 222 -5.97 10.61 24.51
N ASP A 223 -6.41 11.67 25.19
CA ASP A 223 -5.72 12.30 26.31
C ASP A 223 -6.69 12.51 27.50
N ALA A 224 -6.15 12.68 28.71
CA ALA A 224 -6.89 13.05 29.90
C ALA A 224 -6.21 14.29 30.51
N THR A 225 -6.68 15.48 30.12
CA THR A 225 -6.09 16.76 30.54
C THR A 225 -6.34 17.05 32.01
N ASP A 226 -7.45 16.56 32.57
CA ASP A 226 -7.81 16.70 33.98
C ASP A 226 -8.50 15.43 34.50
N ALA A 227 -8.57 15.27 35.83
CA ALA A 227 -9.36 14.20 36.42
C ALA A 227 -10.84 14.39 36.05
N GLY A 228 -11.45 13.36 35.46
CA GLY A 228 -12.85 13.38 35.05
C GLY A 228 -13.07 13.94 33.65
N SER A 229 -12.02 14.26 32.88
CA SER A 229 -12.14 14.63 31.48
C SER A 229 -11.34 13.69 30.58
N ALA A 230 -11.79 13.58 29.33
CA ALA A 230 -10.96 13.03 28.26
C ALA A 230 -11.10 13.89 27.02
N THR A 231 -10.05 13.95 26.22
CA THR A 231 -10.06 14.60 24.92
C THR A 231 -9.65 13.60 23.85
N LEU A 232 -10.27 13.71 22.68
CA LEU A 232 -9.79 13.08 21.45
C LEU A 232 -9.21 14.18 20.57
N THR A 233 -7.94 14.04 20.20
CA THR A 233 -7.34 14.81 19.11
C THR A 233 -7.24 13.92 17.88
N ILE A 234 -7.78 14.38 16.75
CA ILE A 234 -7.53 13.76 15.45
C ILE A 234 -6.33 14.46 14.84
N LEU A 235 -5.29 13.70 14.48
CA LEU A 235 -4.09 14.20 13.84
C LEU A 235 -3.95 13.64 12.42
N PHE A 236 -3.59 14.51 11.48
CA PHE A 236 -3.15 14.13 10.13
C PHE A 236 -1.65 14.37 10.04
N ASP A 237 -0.88 13.32 9.76
CA ASP A 237 0.59 13.37 9.70
C ASP A 237 1.20 14.13 10.89
N ASP A 238 0.77 13.73 12.09
CA ASP A 238 1.17 14.28 13.40
C ASP A 238 0.75 15.74 13.66
N LYS A 239 -0.10 16.33 12.81
CA LYS A 239 -0.66 17.68 13.01
C LYS A 239 -2.12 17.59 13.46
N PRO A 240 -2.50 18.23 14.58
CA PRO A 240 -3.88 18.21 15.04
C PRO A 240 -4.79 18.97 14.06
N VAL A 241 -5.89 18.34 13.67
CA VAL A 241 -6.91 18.92 12.78
C VAL A 241 -8.27 19.06 13.44
N GLU A 242 -8.54 18.26 14.47
CA GLU A 242 -9.78 18.33 15.26
C GLU A 242 -9.51 17.95 16.71
N THR A 243 -10.25 18.55 17.64
CA THR A 243 -10.18 18.22 19.07
C THR A 243 -11.58 18.21 19.68
N ILE A 244 -11.97 17.07 20.23
CA ILE A 244 -13.25 16.85 20.90
C ILE A 244 -12.97 16.63 22.40
N SER A 245 -13.81 17.17 23.27
CA SER A 245 -13.66 17.04 24.73
C SER A 245 -14.92 16.42 25.34
N TRP A 246 -14.73 15.48 26.26
CA TRP A 246 -15.76 14.90 27.10
C TRP A 246 -15.49 15.22 28.56
N THR A 247 -16.54 15.60 29.26
CA THR A 247 -16.55 15.72 30.72
C THR A 247 -17.39 14.59 31.28
N PHE A 248 -16.79 13.81 32.17
CA PHE A 248 -17.45 12.73 32.91
C PHE A 248 -17.67 13.21 34.34
N GLU A 249 -18.82 12.88 34.91
CA GLU A 249 -19.05 13.18 36.33
C GLU A 249 -18.02 12.44 37.18
N LEU A 250 -17.26 13.20 37.97
CA LEU A 250 -16.53 12.66 39.09
C LEU A 250 -17.57 12.30 40.15
N ASN A 251 -17.81 11.02 40.38
CA ASN A 251 -18.68 10.59 41.48
C ASN A 251 -18.16 11.23 42.78
N ASN A 252 -18.98 12.10 43.37
CA ASN A 252 -18.61 13.09 44.39
C ASN A 252 -18.48 12.50 45.82
N ASP A 253 -18.21 11.20 45.95
CA ASP A 253 -18.12 10.53 47.26
C ASP A 253 -16.69 10.38 47.78
N ALA A 254 -15.72 11.10 47.19
CA ALA A 254 -14.32 11.09 47.64
C ALA A 254 -14.03 11.95 48.89
N ILE A 255 -15.05 12.51 49.56
CA ILE A 255 -14.87 13.15 50.87
C ILE A 255 -16.00 12.74 51.80
N LYS A 256 -15.82 11.61 52.51
CA LYS A 256 -16.12 11.50 53.95
C LYS A 256 -15.21 10.47 54.62
#